data_AF-A0A376VUZ1-F1
#
_entry.id   AF-A0A376VUZ1-F1
#
_cell.length_a   1.000
_cell.length_b   1.000
_cell.length_c   1.000
_cell.angle_alpha   90.00
_cell.angle_beta   90.00
_cell.angle_gamma   90.00
#
_symmetry.space_group_name_H-M   'P 1'
#
loop_
_entity.id
_entity.type
_entity.pdbx_description
1 polymer ?
#
loop_
_entity_poly.entity_id
_entity_poly.type
_entity_poly.pdbx_seq_one_letter_code
_entity_poly.pdbx_strand_id
1 'polypeptide(L)'
;MPTLLLQRNEEVRERWQNKIRYLLVDEYQDTNTSQYELVKLLVGSRARFTVVGDDDQSIYSWRGARPQNLVLLSQDFPALKVIKLEQNYRSSGRILKAANILIANNPHVFEKRLFSELGYGAELKVLSANNEEHEAERVTGELIAHHFVNKTQYKDYAILYRGNHQSRVFEKFLMQNRIPYKISGGTSFFSRPEIKDLLAYLRVLTNPDDDSAFLRIVNTPKREIGPATLKKLGEWAMTRNKSMFTASFDMGLSQTLSGRGYEALTRFTHWLAEIQRLAEREPIAAVRDLIHGMDYESWLYETSPSPKAAEMRMKNVNQLF
;
A
#
# COMPACT_ATOMS: atom_id res chain seq x y z
N MET A 1 8.23 -14.61 -5.41
CA MET A 1 7.51 -15.91 -5.47
C MET A 1 6.97 -16.23 -6.87
N PRO A 2 6.18 -15.38 -7.55
CA PRO A 2 5.62 -15.72 -8.88
C PRO A 2 6.69 -15.95 -9.95
N THR A 3 7.68 -15.07 -10.06
CA THR A 3 8.78 -15.20 -11.04
C THR A 3 9.54 -16.51 -10.86
N LEU A 4 9.91 -16.87 -9.62
CA LEU A 4 10.61 -18.12 -9.32
C LEU A 4 9.79 -19.37 -9.67
N LEU A 5 8.48 -19.34 -9.41
CA LEU A 5 7.58 -20.44 -9.77
C LEU A 5 7.58 -20.67 -11.28
N LEU A 6 7.41 -19.60 -12.08
CA LEU A 6 7.38 -19.70 -13.54
C LEU A 6 8.75 -20.03 -14.14
N GLN A 7 9.85 -19.68 -13.46
CA GLN A 7 11.19 -20.09 -13.87
C GLN A 7 11.41 -21.59 -13.65
N ARG A 8 10.96 -22.12 -12.51
CA ARG A 8 11.26 -23.50 -12.08
C ARG A 8 10.23 -24.54 -12.52
N ASN A 9 8.99 -24.12 -12.81
CA ASN A 9 7.91 -25.02 -13.18
C ASN A 9 7.37 -24.66 -14.57
N GLU A 10 7.79 -25.46 -15.56
CA GLU A 10 7.43 -25.29 -16.95
C GLU A 10 5.93 -25.52 -17.20
N GLU A 11 5.32 -26.54 -16.60
CA GLU A 11 3.90 -26.84 -16.74
C GLU A 11 3.03 -25.64 -16.30
N VAL A 12 3.36 -25.05 -15.15
CA VAL A 12 2.67 -23.85 -14.65
C VAL A 12 2.91 -22.67 -15.59
N ARG A 13 4.14 -22.48 -16.09
CA ARG A 13 4.47 -21.43 -17.05
C ARG A 13 3.66 -21.56 -18.34
N GLU A 14 3.63 -22.73 -18.95
CA GLU A 14 2.87 -23.00 -20.18
C GLU A 14 1.37 -22.78 -19.98
N ARG A 15 0.83 -23.22 -18.83
CA ARG A 15 -0.57 -22.97 -18.48
C ARG A 15 -0.89 -21.47 -18.47
N TRP A 16 -0.02 -20.66 -17.88
CA TRP A 16 -0.20 -19.20 -17.86
C TRP A 16 0.00 -18.55 -19.24
N GLN A 17 1.00 -18.97 -20.00
CA GLN A 17 1.24 -18.51 -21.38
C GLN A 17 0.07 -18.85 -22.33
N ASN A 18 -0.61 -19.97 -22.10
CA ASN A 18 -1.80 -20.37 -22.88
C ASN A 18 -3.05 -19.58 -22.48
N LYS A 19 -3.15 -19.19 -21.20
CA LYS A 19 -4.23 -18.34 -20.69
C LYS A 19 -4.06 -16.88 -21.11
N ILE A 20 -2.85 -16.34 -20.98
CA ILE A 20 -2.51 -14.94 -21.30
C ILE A 20 -1.94 -14.89 -22.71
N ARG A 21 -2.83 -14.80 -23.70
CA ARG A 21 -2.43 -14.76 -25.12
C ARG A 21 -1.88 -13.41 -25.56
N TYR A 22 -2.35 -12.34 -24.93
CA TYR A 22 -1.91 -10.96 -25.15
C TYR A 22 -1.73 -10.28 -23.80
N LEU A 23 -0.58 -9.64 -23.59
CA LEU A 23 -0.27 -8.94 -22.35
C LEU A 23 -0.17 -7.43 -22.60
N LEU A 24 -0.91 -6.64 -21.83
CA LEU A 24 -0.79 -5.19 -21.82
C LEU A 24 -0.16 -4.77 -20.49
N VAL A 25 0.89 -3.97 -20.54
CA VAL A 25 1.55 -3.44 -19.35
C VAL A 25 1.62 -1.93 -19.46
N ASP A 26 1.03 -1.23 -18.49
CA ASP A 26 1.09 0.22 -18.37
C ASP A 26 2.17 0.64 -17.37
N GLU A 27 2.58 1.91 -17.41
CA GLU A 27 3.61 2.51 -16.53
C GLU A 27 4.93 1.70 -16.49
N TYR A 28 5.38 1.21 -17.65
CA TYR A 28 6.48 0.26 -17.74
C TYR A 28 7.82 0.82 -17.24
N GLN A 29 8.02 2.14 -17.28
CA GLN A 29 9.21 2.82 -16.76
C GLN A 29 9.43 2.60 -15.26
N ASP A 30 8.37 2.25 -14.51
CA ASP A 30 8.41 2.05 -13.07
C ASP A 30 8.56 0.58 -12.67
N THR A 31 8.82 -0.30 -13.65
CA THR A 31 9.05 -1.72 -13.40
C THR A 31 10.42 -1.99 -12.80
N ASN A 32 10.48 -2.91 -11.84
CA ASN A 32 11.72 -3.46 -11.31
C ASN A 32 12.16 -4.73 -12.06
N THR A 33 13.37 -5.21 -11.80
CA THR A 33 13.93 -6.40 -12.47
C THR A 33 13.08 -7.66 -12.28
N SER A 34 12.43 -7.85 -11.13
CA SER A 34 11.57 -9.02 -10.92
C SER A 34 10.28 -8.97 -11.75
N GLN A 35 9.72 -7.79 -11.95
CA GLN A 35 8.56 -7.56 -12.81
C GLN A 35 8.93 -7.71 -14.28
N TYR A 36 10.10 -7.20 -14.68
CA TYR A 36 10.66 -7.39 -16.02
C TYR A 36 10.76 -8.88 -16.38
N GLU A 37 11.39 -9.68 -15.50
CA GLU A 37 11.54 -11.12 -15.69
C GLU A 37 10.19 -11.85 -15.71
N LEU A 38 9.23 -11.41 -14.87
CA LEU A 38 7.88 -11.96 -14.88
C LEU A 38 7.20 -11.74 -16.24
N VAL A 39 7.31 -10.53 -16.81
CA VAL A 39 6.76 -10.22 -18.14
C VAL A 39 7.39 -11.14 -19.19
N LYS A 40 8.72 -11.28 -19.22
CA LYS A 40 9.43 -12.17 -20.15
C LYS A 40 8.95 -13.61 -20.07
N LEU A 41 8.79 -14.15 -18.86
CA LEU A 41 8.31 -15.52 -18.65
C LEU A 41 6.86 -15.71 -19.12
N LEU A 42 6.00 -14.70 -18.94
CA LEU A 42 4.59 -14.77 -19.34
C LEU A 42 4.37 -14.61 -20.84
N VAL A 43 5.17 -13.80 -21.53
CA VAL A 43 5.03 -13.61 -22.98
C VAL A 43 5.72 -14.73 -23.76
N GLY A 44 6.79 -15.31 -23.20
CA GLY A 44 7.57 -16.38 -23.81
C GLY A 44 8.04 -16.04 -25.22
N SER A 45 8.23 -17.06 -26.05
CA SER A 45 8.64 -16.92 -27.45
C SER A 45 7.58 -16.27 -28.35
N ARG A 46 6.31 -16.24 -27.91
CA ARG A 46 5.21 -15.64 -28.68
C ARG A 46 5.36 -14.12 -28.79
N ALA A 47 5.97 -13.49 -27.78
CA ALA A 47 6.20 -12.05 -27.70
C ALA A 47 4.94 -11.21 -28.02
N ARG A 48 3.75 -11.69 -27.61
CA ARG A 48 2.47 -11.01 -27.83
C ARG A 48 2.16 -10.07 -26.68
N PHE A 49 2.81 -8.93 -26.66
CA PHE A 49 2.59 -7.92 -25.63
C PHE A 49 2.69 -6.50 -26.17
N THR A 50 2.06 -5.58 -25.45
CA THR A 50 2.22 -4.15 -25.64
C THR A 50 2.58 -3.55 -24.30
N VAL A 51 3.68 -2.80 -24.26
CA VAL A 51 4.02 -1.97 -23.11
C VAL A 51 3.76 -0.51 -23.43
N VAL A 52 3.31 0.23 -22.43
CA VAL A 52 3.19 1.68 -22.47
C VAL A 52 4.02 2.22 -21.32
N GLY A 53 4.78 3.29 -21.57
CA GLY A 53 5.59 3.94 -20.57
C GLY A 53 6.30 5.17 -21.11
N ASP A 54 6.80 5.98 -20.20
CA ASP A 54 7.51 7.22 -20.48
C ASP A 54 8.82 7.25 -19.68
N ASP A 55 9.97 7.21 -20.36
CA ASP A 55 11.29 7.22 -19.74
C ASP A 55 11.56 8.47 -18.88
N ASP A 56 10.95 9.60 -19.25
CA ASP A 56 11.08 10.88 -18.53
C ASP A 56 10.20 10.94 -17.27
N GLN A 57 9.27 9.98 -17.08
CA GLN A 57 8.35 9.92 -15.94
C GLN A 57 8.74 8.89 -14.87
N SER A 58 9.92 8.27 -14.98
CA SER A 58 10.35 7.29 -13.97
C SER A 58 10.75 7.98 -12.67
N ILE A 59 9.89 7.87 -11.65
CA ILE A 59 10.09 8.49 -10.33
C ILE A 59 10.28 7.46 -9.20
N TYR A 60 10.22 6.15 -9.51
CA TYR A 60 10.31 5.07 -8.53
C TYR A 60 11.68 4.35 -8.49
N SER A 61 12.76 4.99 -8.97
CA SER A 61 14.12 4.42 -8.96
C SER A 61 14.56 3.94 -7.56
N TRP A 62 14.17 4.66 -6.50
CA TRP A 62 14.40 4.29 -5.10
C TRP A 62 13.69 3.01 -4.63
N ARG A 63 12.66 2.55 -5.37
CA ARG A 63 12.01 1.23 -5.16
C ARG A 63 12.59 0.14 -6.05
N GLY A 64 13.68 0.42 -6.75
CA GLY A 64 14.33 -0.50 -7.68
C GLY A 64 13.75 -0.49 -9.09
N ALA A 65 12.93 0.51 -9.44
CA ALA A 65 12.53 0.71 -10.83
C ALA A 65 13.75 1.07 -11.69
N ARG A 66 13.80 0.54 -12.91
CA ARG A 66 14.93 0.75 -13.82
C ARG A 66 14.42 1.20 -15.19
N PRO A 67 14.55 2.48 -15.56
CA PRO A 67 14.23 2.97 -16.91
C PRO A 67 14.95 2.16 -18.01
N GLN A 68 16.11 1.59 -17.67
CA GLN A 68 16.87 0.69 -18.54
C GLN A 68 16.07 -0.52 -19.01
N ASN A 69 15.01 -0.93 -18.30
CA ASN A 69 14.11 -2.01 -18.74
C ASN A 69 13.48 -1.69 -20.11
N LEU A 70 13.19 -0.42 -20.42
CA LEU A 70 12.70 -0.02 -21.74
C LEU A 70 13.75 -0.22 -22.84
N VAL A 71 15.03 -0.01 -22.52
CA VAL A 71 16.15 -0.27 -23.45
C VAL A 71 16.33 -1.77 -23.65
N LEU A 72 16.31 -2.54 -22.56
CA LEU A 72 16.46 -3.99 -22.58
C LEU A 72 15.34 -4.67 -23.37
N LEU A 73 14.11 -4.14 -23.33
CA LEU A 73 13.01 -4.65 -24.16
C LEU A 73 13.34 -4.65 -25.65
N SER A 74 13.97 -3.58 -26.14
CA SER A 74 14.36 -3.49 -27.56
C SER A 74 15.46 -4.49 -27.92
N GLN A 75 16.28 -4.90 -26.95
CA GLN A 75 17.33 -5.91 -27.13
C GLN A 75 16.76 -7.34 -27.06
N ASP A 76 15.93 -7.61 -26.05
CA ASP A 76 15.34 -8.94 -25.80
C ASP A 76 14.23 -9.29 -26.80
N PHE A 77 13.54 -8.28 -27.33
CA PHE A 77 12.49 -8.43 -28.33
C PHE A 77 12.79 -7.57 -29.58
N PRO A 78 13.69 -8.02 -30.47
CA PRO A 78 14.14 -7.21 -31.62
C PRO A 78 13.02 -6.92 -32.64
N ALA A 79 11.93 -7.69 -32.63
CA ALA A 79 10.75 -7.46 -33.47
C ALA A 79 9.78 -6.41 -32.89
N LEU A 80 10.11 -5.79 -31.75
CA LEU A 80 9.25 -4.82 -31.08
C LEU A 80 9.11 -3.55 -31.92
N LYS A 81 7.86 -3.17 -32.21
CA LYS A 81 7.55 -1.94 -32.92
C LYS A 81 7.41 -0.79 -31.93
N VAL A 82 8.33 0.16 -31.97
CA VAL A 82 8.26 1.38 -31.15
C VAL A 82 7.33 2.39 -31.82
N ILE A 83 6.31 2.84 -31.11
CA ILE A 83 5.38 3.90 -31.53
C ILE A 83 5.53 5.06 -30.55
N LYS A 84 5.94 6.22 -31.05
CA LYS A 84 6.07 7.45 -30.25
C LYS A 84 4.77 8.25 -30.34
N LEU A 85 4.16 8.56 -29.20
CA LEU A 85 2.98 9.41 -29.12
C LEU A 85 3.42 10.80 -28.65
N GLU A 86 3.52 11.74 -29.60
CA GLU A 86 4.09 13.07 -29.33
C GLU A 86 3.02 14.15 -29.09
N GLN A 87 1.77 13.87 -29.43
CA GLN A 87 0.68 14.81 -29.19
C GLN A 87 0.17 14.71 -27.75
N ASN A 88 0.24 15.82 -27.03
CA ASN A 88 -0.30 15.98 -25.69
C ASN A 88 -1.74 16.51 -25.76
N TYR A 89 -2.67 15.74 -25.20
CA TYR A 89 -4.09 16.10 -25.15
C TYR A 89 -4.53 16.69 -23.79
N ARG A 90 -3.60 16.84 -22.84
CA ARG A 90 -3.91 17.21 -21.44
C ARG A 90 -3.63 18.67 -21.13
N SER A 91 -2.53 19.21 -21.64
CA SER A 91 -1.92 20.46 -21.18
C SER A 91 -1.84 21.47 -22.32
N SER A 92 -2.08 22.74 -21.98
CA SER A 92 -1.93 23.86 -22.92
C SER A 92 -0.48 24.01 -23.40
N GLY A 93 -0.31 24.71 -24.52
CA GLY A 93 1.02 24.94 -25.09
C GLY A 93 2.03 25.56 -24.12
N ARG A 94 1.60 26.48 -23.22
CA ARG A 94 2.51 27.12 -22.26
C ARG A 94 2.99 26.14 -21.16
N ILE A 95 2.11 25.31 -20.61
CA ILE A 95 2.50 24.27 -19.63
C ILE A 95 3.46 23.29 -20.29
N LEU A 96 3.14 22.82 -21.50
CA LEU A 96 3.96 21.85 -22.21
C LEU A 96 5.34 22.41 -22.57
N LYS A 97 5.40 23.69 -22.98
CA LYS A 97 6.67 24.36 -23.26
C LYS A 97 7.57 24.40 -22.03
N ALA A 98 7.03 24.73 -20.86
CA ALA A 98 7.80 24.74 -19.62
C ALA A 98 8.31 23.32 -19.27
N ALA A 99 7.46 22.30 -19.40
CA ALA A 99 7.85 20.91 -19.17
C ALA A 99 8.96 20.45 -20.14
N ASN A 100 8.83 20.75 -21.44
CA ASN A 100 9.84 20.40 -22.45
C ASN A 100 11.20 21.08 -22.18
N ILE A 101 11.20 22.36 -21.75
CA ILE A 101 12.45 23.08 -21.41
C ILE A 101 13.10 22.44 -20.17
N LEU A 102 12.31 22.09 -19.16
CA LEU A 102 12.84 21.47 -17.94
C LEU A 102 13.46 20.09 -18.24
N ILE A 103 12.73 19.23 -18.96
CA ILE A 103 13.14 17.84 -19.18
C ILE A 103 14.34 17.72 -20.12
N ALA A 104 14.53 18.67 -21.05
CA ALA A 104 15.67 18.71 -21.98
C ALA A 104 17.05 18.80 -21.30
N ASN A 105 17.11 19.08 -19.99
CA ASN A 105 18.36 19.08 -19.23
C ASN A 105 18.79 17.66 -18.79
N ASN A 106 17.93 16.66 -18.98
CA ASN A 106 18.19 15.27 -18.58
C ASN A 106 18.66 14.42 -19.78
N PRO A 107 19.40 13.32 -19.54
CA PRO A 107 19.68 12.35 -20.58
C PRO A 107 18.39 11.63 -20.98
N HIS A 108 18.14 11.53 -22.29
CA HIS A 108 16.95 10.85 -22.82
C HIS A 108 17.33 9.50 -23.42
N VAL A 109 16.49 8.49 -23.16
CA VAL A 109 16.61 7.19 -23.82
C VAL A 109 15.96 7.25 -25.20
N PHE A 110 14.80 7.91 -25.28
CA PHE A 110 14.08 8.11 -26.52
C PHE A 110 13.95 9.59 -26.84
N GLU A 111 14.49 10.02 -27.96
CA GLU A 111 14.22 11.36 -28.47
C GLU A 111 12.74 11.48 -28.84
N LYS A 112 12.04 12.41 -28.21
CA LYS A 112 10.64 12.75 -28.48
C LYS A 112 10.41 14.23 -28.24
N ARG A 113 9.53 14.85 -29.01
CA ARG A 113 9.14 16.26 -28.81
C ARG A 113 7.65 16.38 -28.66
N LEU A 114 7.20 16.63 -27.43
CA LEU A 114 5.78 16.77 -27.17
C LEU A 114 5.25 18.10 -27.71
N PHE A 115 4.13 18.06 -28.42
CA PHE A 115 3.39 19.25 -28.85
C PHE A 115 1.92 19.19 -28.40
N SER A 116 1.25 20.34 -28.36
CA SER A 116 -0.16 20.44 -27.98
C SER A 116 -0.93 21.23 -29.03
N GLU A 117 -2.09 20.72 -29.42
CA GLU A 117 -3.05 21.44 -30.26
C GLU A 117 -4.03 22.28 -29.44
N LEU A 118 -3.98 22.17 -28.11
CA LEU A 118 -4.69 23.09 -27.24
C LEU A 118 -4.09 24.49 -27.40
N GLY A 119 -4.92 25.53 -27.27
CA GLY A 119 -4.45 26.91 -27.27
C GLY A 119 -3.33 27.16 -26.25
N TYR A 120 -2.58 28.25 -26.41
CA TYR A 120 -1.37 28.48 -25.62
C TYR A 120 -1.64 28.55 -24.09
N GLY A 121 -2.84 28.97 -23.69
CA GLY A 121 -3.32 28.92 -22.31
C GLY A 121 -3.00 30.17 -21.48
N ALA A 122 -3.27 30.11 -20.17
CA ALA A 122 -3.00 31.17 -19.19
C ALA A 122 -1.52 31.19 -18.76
N GLU A 123 -1.05 32.32 -18.22
CA GLU A 123 0.33 32.48 -17.76
C GLU A 123 0.62 31.66 -16.50
N LEU A 124 1.83 31.10 -16.42
CA LEU A 124 2.27 30.37 -15.23
C LEU A 124 2.65 31.40 -14.16
N LYS A 125 2.01 31.33 -12.99
CA LYS A 125 2.34 32.18 -11.84
C LYS A 125 3.38 31.49 -10.96
N VAL A 126 4.42 32.23 -10.58
CA VAL A 126 5.35 31.83 -9.53
C VAL A 126 5.15 32.74 -8.33
N LEU A 127 4.85 32.15 -7.17
CA LEU A 127 4.61 32.87 -5.93
C LEU A 127 5.77 32.62 -4.97
N SER A 128 6.42 33.67 -4.53
CA SER A 128 7.42 33.60 -3.47
C SER A 128 6.77 33.86 -2.12
N ALA A 129 7.06 33.04 -1.12
CA ALA A 129 6.59 33.22 0.25
C ALA A 129 7.78 33.29 1.21
N ASN A 130 7.56 33.94 2.36
CA ASN A 130 8.59 34.14 3.37
C ASN A 130 8.85 32.87 4.21
N ASN A 131 7.83 32.02 4.35
CA ASN A 131 7.86 30.76 5.09
C ASN A 131 6.72 29.84 4.61
N GLU A 132 6.67 28.61 5.11
CA GLU A 132 5.67 27.59 4.74
C GLU A 132 4.23 27.98 5.08
N GLU A 133 4.00 28.68 6.19
CA GLU A 133 2.65 29.14 6.56
C GLU A 133 2.16 30.22 5.59
N HIS A 134 3.03 31.17 5.24
CA HIS A 134 2.74 32.22 4.27
C HIS A 134 2.54 31.63 2.86
N GLU A 135 3.27 30.57 2.48
CA GLU A 135 3.04 29.84 1.23
C GLU A 135 1.63 29.25 1.20
N ALA A 136 1.25 28.49 2.24
CA ALA A 136 -0.04 27.84 2.33
C ALA A 136 -1.21 28.85 2.37
N GLU A 137 -1.04 29.96 3.08
CA GLU A 137 -2.01 31.06 3.09
C GLU A 137 -2.21 31.65 1.70
N ARG A 138 -1.12 32.00 0.99
CA ARG A 138 -1.18 32.57 -0.36
C ARG A 138 -1.81 31.63 -1.36
N VAL A 139 -1.41 30.35 -1.36
CA VAL A 139 -1.98 29.32 -2.26
C VAL A 139 -3.47 29.13 -1.99
N THR A 140 -3.87 29.06 -0.72
CA THR A 140 -5.29 28.93 -0.34
C THR A 140 -6.09 30.17 -0.77
N GLY A 141 -5.53 31.37 -0.59
CA GLY A 141 -6.14 32.62 -1.04
C GLY A 141 -6.34 32.70 -2.55
N GLU A 142 -5.32 32.35 -3.35
CA GLU A 142 -5.43 32.29 -4.81
C GLU A 142 -6.44 31.23 -5.28
N LEU A 143 -6.51 30.08 -4.61
CA LEU A 143 -7.49 29.04 -4.88
C LEU A 143 -8.92 29.56 -4.65
N ILE A 144 -9.18 30.19 -3.50
CA ILE A 144 -10.50 30.76 -3.18
C ILE A 144 -10.88 31.84 -4.19
N ALA A 145 -9.96 32.76 -4.51
CA ALA A 145 -10.20 33.82 -5.48
C ALA A 145 -10.51 33.26 -6.86
N HIS A 146 -9.71 32.30 -7.34
CA HIS A 146 -9.93 31.65 -8.64
C HIS A 146 -11.24 30.86 -8.67
N HIS A 147 -11.57 30.14 -7.59
CA HIS A 147 -12.83 29.40 -7.45
C HIS A 147 -14.04 30.33 -7.52
N PHE A 148 -13.99 31.46 -6.81
CA PHE A 148 -15.07 32.44 -6.79
C PHE A 148 -15.27 33.12 -8.15
N VAL A 149 -14.19 33.59 -8.78
CA VAL A 149 -14.26 34.30 -10.06
C VAL A 149 -14.72 33.38 -11.20
N ASN A 150 -14.18 32.16 -11.26
CA ASN A 150 -14.42 31.25 -12.39
C ASN A 150 -15.54 30.22 -12.13
N LYS A 151 -16.15 30.24 -10.94
CA LYS A 151 -17.21 29.29 -10.52
C LYS A 151 -16.84 27.82 -10.74
N THR A 152 -15.57 27.47 -10.54
CA THR A 152 -15.08 26.08 -10.70
C THR A 152 -15.47 25.22 -9.50
N GLN A 153 -15.15 23.92 -9.51
CA GLN A 153 -15.38 23.05 -8.36
C GLN A 153 -14.07 22.81 -7.60
N TYR A 154 -14.14 22.58 -6.28
CA TYR A 154 -12.94 22.29 -5.48
C TYR A 154 -12.18 21.03 -5.94
N LYS A 155 -12.86 20.09 -6.61
CA LYS A 155 -12.25 18.89 -7.20
C LYS A 155 -11.35 19.17 -8.41
N ASP A 156 -11.44 20.37 -9.00
CA ASP A 156 -10.66 20.77 -10.17
C ASP A 156 -9.25 21.26 -9.77
N TYR A 157 -8.96 21.32 -8.46
CA TYR A 157 -7.70 21.77 -7.91
C TYR A 157 -6.91 20.60 -7.32
N ALA A 158 -5.59 20.62 -7.53
CA ALA A 158 -4.65 19.69 -6.91
C ALA A 158 -3.45 20.46 -6.35
N ILE A 159 -3.07 20.15 -5.10
CA ILE A 159 -1.85 20.65 -4.48
C ILE A 159 -0.85 19.50 -4.46
N LEU A 160 0.28 19.69 -5.14
CA LEU A 160 1.36 18.70 -5.24
C LEU A 160 2.56 19.18 -4.43
N TYR A 161 3.11 18.30 -3.60
CA TYR A 161 4.24 18.59 -2.73
C TYR A 161 5.26 17.45 -2.76
N ARG A 162 6.50 17.72 -2.37
CA ARG A 162 7.62 16.78 -2.47
C ARG A 162 7.60 15.72 -1.37
N GLY A 163 7.17 16.08 -0.16
CA GLY A 163 7.13 15.19 1.00
C GLY A 163 5.84 15.32 1.81
N ASN A 164 5.36 14.21 2.37
CA ASN A 164 4.08 14.14 3.09
C ASN A 164 4.00 15.05 4.32
N HIS A 165 5.11 15.47 4.91
CA HIS A 165 5.09 16.40 6.04
C HIS A 165 4.57 17.79 5.65
N GLN A 166 4.71 18.19 4.38
CA GLN A 166 4.24 19.47 3.86
C GLN A 166 2.71 19.55 3.81
N SER A 167 1.98 18.41 3.80
CA SER A 167 0.52 18.41 3.75
C SER A 167 -0.11 19.13 4.95
N ARG A 168 0.51 19.01 6.13
CA ARG A 168 -0.06 19.46 7.41
C ARG A 168 -0.38 20.95 7.42
N VAL A 169 0.51 21.76 6.84
CA VAL A 169 0.34 23.22 6.80
C VAL A 169 -0.83 23.57 5.87
N PHE A 170 -0.90 22.96 4.68
CA PHE A 170 -2.04 23.14 3.77
C PHE A 170 -3.36 22.65 4.37
N GLU A 171 -3.38 21.49 5.05
CA GLU A 171 -4.57 20.98 5.74
C GLU A 171 -5.12 21.99 6.75
N LYS A 172 -4.24 22.60 7.57
CA LYS A 172 -4.61 23.63 8.55
C LYS A 172 -5.33 24.80 7.89
N PHE A 173 -4.77 25.37 6.82
CA PHE A 173 -5.36 26.53 6.13
C PHE A 173 -6.63 26.18 5.34
N LEU A 174 -6.68 25.01 4.69
CA LEU A 174 -7.89 24.53 4.01
C LEU A 174 -9.04 24.29 5.00
N MET A 175 -8.75 23.71 6.17
CA MET A 175 -9.73 23.53 7.25
C MET A 175 -10.25 24.85 7.80
N GLN A 176 -9.36 25.81 8.07
CA GLN A 176 -9.74 27.14 8.58
C GLN A 176 -10.69 27.86 7.62
N ASN A 177 -10.45 27.73 6.31
CA ASN A 177 -11.29 28.32 5.26
C ASN A 177 -12.49 27.43 4.84
N ARG A 178 -12.72 26.31 5.54
CA ARG A 178 -13.82 25.34 5.29
C ARG A 178 -13.82 24.79 3.86
N ILE A 179 -12.64 24.63 3.25
CA ILE A 179 -12.49 24.05 1.91
C ILE A 179 -12.44 22.52 2.04
N PRO A 180 -13.29 21.78 1.31
CA PRO A 180 -13.22 20.32 1.29
C PRO A 180 -11.94 19.86 0.59
N TYR A 181 -11.20 18.95 1.22
CA TYR A 181 -9.97 18.39 0.67
C TYR A 181 -9.90 16.87 0.86
N LYS A 182 -9.08 16.23 0.05
CA LYS A 182 -8.76 14.81 0.14
C LYS A 182 -7.25 14.63 0.03
N ILE A 183 -6.66 13.92 0.99
CA ILE A 183 -5.24 13.61 0.98
C ILE A 183 -5.03 12.25 0.32
N SER A 184 -4.20 12.22 -0.71
CA SER A 184 -3.66 10.98 -1.26
C SER A 184 -2.42 10.58 -0.48
N GLY A 185 -2.39 9.35 0.03
CA GLY A 185 -1.22 8.83 0.75
C GLY A 185 -1.05 9.32 2.21
N GLY A 186 -2.13 9.77 2.86
CA GLY A 186 -2.17 9.98 4.31
C GLY A 186 -1.91 8.68 5.10
N THR A 187 -2.11 8.69 6.43
CA THR A 187 -2.01 7.44 7.22
C THR A 187 -2.95 6.40 6.64
N SER A 188 -2.36 5.36 6.02
CA SER A 188 -3.14 4.27 5.41
C SER A 188 -4.13 3.75 6.44
N PHE A 189 -5.38 3.54 6.05
CA PHE A 189 -6.40 2.95 6.92
C PHE A 189 -5.88 1.65 7.57
N PHE A 190 -5.19 0.81 6.77
CA PHE A 190 -4.54 -0.42 7.22
C PHE A 190 -3.27 -0.22 8.06
N SER A 191 -2.75 1.01 8.16
CA SER A 191 -1.61 1.33 9.03
C SER A 191 -2.00 1.60 10.48
N ARG A 192 -3.30 1.89 10.72
CA ARG A 192 -3.82 2.21 12.05
C ARG A 192 -3.63 1.03 13.01
N PRO A 193 -3.26 1.26 14.28
CA PRO A 193 -2.98 0.18 15.23
C PRO A 193 -4.13 -0.82 15.36
N GLU A 194 -5.36 -0.31 15.50
CA GLU A 194 -6.55 -1.15 15.63
C GLU A 194 -6.83 -2.03 14.41
N ILE A 195 -6.64 -1.48 13.21
CA ILE A 195 -6.81 -2.24 11.97
C ILE A 195 -5.70 -3.29 11.83
N LYS A 196 -4.46 -2.96 12.22
CA LYS A 196 -3.35 -3.93 12.23
C LYS A 196 -3.55 -5.06 13.24
N ASP A 197 -4.13 -4.78 14.41
CA ASP A 197 -4.43 -5.81 15.42
C ASP A 197 -5.44 -6.80 14.86
N LEU A 198 -6.53 -6.28 14.30
CA LEU A 198 -7.58 -7.08 13.70
C LEU A 198 -7.10 -7.89 12.49
N LEU A 199 -6.32 -7.27 11.59
CA LEU A 199 -5.67 -7.99 10.49
C LEU A 199 -4.73 -9.09 10.97
N ALA A 200 -4.06 -8.91 12.11
CA ALA A 200 -3.21 -9.94 12.67
C ALA A 200 -4.04 -11.13 13.22
N TYR A 201 -5.22 -10.88 13.82
CA TYR A 201 -6.15 -11.98 14.16
C TYR A 201 -6.57 -12.76 12.91
N LEU A 202 -6.99 -12.06 11.85
CA LEU A 202 -7.39 -12.71 10.60
C LEU A 202 -6.24 -13.47 9.93
N ARG A 203 -5.01 -12.96 10.02
CA ARG A 203 -3.80 -13.64 9.53
C ARG A 203 -3.54 -14.93 10.28
N VAL A 204 -3.69 -14.98 11.60
CA VAL A 204 -3.51 -16.23 12.36
C VAL A 204 -4.62 -17.23 12.06
N LEU A 205 -5.87 -16.78 11.89
CA LEU A 205 -6.98 -17.65 11.50
C LEU A 205 -6.77 -18.32 10.13
N THR A 206 -6.21 -17.57 9.18
CA THR A 206 -5.97 -18.04 7.79
C THR A 206 -4.62 -18.72 7.61
N ASN A 207 -3.62 -18.32 8.38
CA ASN A 207 -2.26 -18.85 8.36
C ASN A 207 -1.74 -19.00 9.82
N PRO A 208 -1.97 -20.16 10.45
CA PRO A 208 -1.49 -20.44 11.80
C PRO A 208 0.03 -20.37 11.97
N ASP A 209 0.79 -20.42 10.87
CA ASP A 209 2.25 -20.36 10.88
C ASP A 209 2.82 -18.93 10.90
N ASP A 210 1.95 -17.92 10.99
CA ASP A 210 2.34 -16.53 11.06
C ASP A 210 2.67 -16.08 12.51
N ASP A 211 3.86 -16.45 12.98
CA ASP A 211 4.35 -16.07 14.32
C ASP A 211 4.37 -14.55 14.54
N SER A 212 4.60 -13.77 13.48
CA SER A 212 4.60 -12.30 13.56
C SER A 212 3.22 -11.74 13.91
N ALA A 213 2.17 -12.32 13.32
CA ALA A 213 0.79 -11.96 13.60
C ALA A 213 0.39 -12.47 14.99
N PHE A 214 0.76 -13.70 15.35
CA PHE A 214 0.48 -14.30 16.65
C PHE A 214 1.06 -13.47 17.81
N LEU A 215 2.34 -13.09 17.73
CA LEU A 215 2.99 -12.26 18.76
C LEU A 215 2.33 -10.89 18.94
N ARG A 216 1.72 -10.33 17.90
CA ARG A 216 1.00 -9.05 17.97
C ARG A 216 -0.31 -9.17 18.77
N ILE A 217 -1.03 -10.26 18.62
CA ILE A 217 -2.40 -10.42 19.12
C ILE A 217 -2.50 -11.17 20.45
N VAL A 218 -1.49 -12.00 20.77
CA VAL A 218 -1.53 -12.91 21.92
C VAL A 218 -1.85 -12.20 23.24
N ASN A 219 -1.38 -10.96 23.40
CA ASN A 219 -1.64 -10.13 24.58
C ASN A 219 -2.36 -8.80 24.23
N THR A 220 -3.03 -8.74 23.07
CA THR A 220 -3.81 -7.58 22.62
C THR A 220 -5.22 -8.01 22.25
N PRO A 221 -6.26 -7.80 23.08
CA PRO A 221 -6.25 -7.19 24.43
C PRO A 221 -5.44 -7.95 25.50
N LYS A 222 -5.14 -7.27 26.62
CA LYS A 222 -4.33 -7.83 27.72
C LYS A 222 -4.94 -9.13 28.26
N ARG A 223 -4.13 -10.19 28.32
CA ARG A 223 -4.51 -11.54 28.78
C ARG A 223 -3.54 -12.12 29.81
N GLU A 224 -2.74 -11.27 30.45
CA GLU A 224 -1.68 -11.68 31.39
C GLU A 224 -0.60 -12.61 30.76
N ILE A 225 -0.48 -12.60 29.42
CA ILE A 225 0.55 -13.38 28.72
C ILE A 225 1.79 -12.51 28.59
N GLY A 226 2.68 -12.64 29.59
CA GLY A 226 3.90 -11.83 29.70
C GLY A 226 5.06 -12.30 28.81
N PRO A 227 6.14 -11.50 28.71
CA PRO A 227 7.31 -11.81 27.88
C PRO A 227 8.00 -13.14 28.24
N ALA A 228 8.01 -13.51 29.53
CA ALA A 228 8.59 -14.78 29.98
C ALA A 228 7.82 -16.00 29.43
N THR A 229 6.49 -15.92 29.36
CA THR A 229 5.63 -16.95 28.76
C THR A 229 5.92 -17.11 27.27
N LEU A 230 6.00 -15.99 26.55
CA LEU A 230 6.27 -15.98 25.11
C LEU A 230 7.68 -16.48 24.79
N LYS A 231 8.68 -16.15 25.61
CA LYS A 231 10.05 -16.66 25.44
C LYS A 231 10.08 -18.19 25.53
N LYS A 232 9.48 -18.76 26.58
CA LYS A 232 9.40 -20.22 26.76
C LYS A 232 8.65 -20.91 25.62
N LEU A 233 7.52 -20.34 25.19
CA LEU A 233 6.77 -20.85 24.04
C LEU A 233 7.61 -20.81 22.76
N GLY A 234 8.35 -19.72 22.52
CA GLY A 234 9.22 -19.59 21.36
C GLY A 234 10.38 -20.58 21.35
N GLU A 235 11.06 -20.78 22.48
CA GLU A 235 12.12 -21.79 22.64
C GLU A 235 11.59 -23.21 22.37
N TRP A 236 10.38 -23.50 22.87
CA TRP A 236 9.71 -24.76 22.64
C TRP A 236 9.33 -24.98 21.16
N ALA A 237 8.72 -23.96 20.54
CA ALA A 237 8.35 -23.96 19.13
C ALA A 237 9.56 -24.19 18.22
N MET A 238 10.68 -23.52 18.52
CA MET A 238 11.94 -23.67 17.80
C MET A 238 12.52 -25.08 17.92
N THR A 239 12.52 -25.66 19.13
CA THR A 239 13.00 -27.03 19.38
C THR A 239 12.18 -28.08 18.61
N ARG A 240 10.88 -27.81 18.42
CA ARG A 240 9.93 -28.68 17.70
C ARG A 240 9.84 -28.39 16.21
N ASN A 241 10.51 -27.34 15.72
CA ASN A 241 10.36 -26.81 14.37
C ASN A 241 8.89 -26.58 13.96
N LYS A 242 8.11 -25.97 14.85
CA LYS A 242 6.69 -25.62 14.67
C LYS A 242 6.48 -24.12 14.87
N SER A 243 5.38 -23.58 14.36
CA SER A 243 4.92 -22.23 14.69
C SER A 243 4.48 -22.13 16.15
N MET A 244 4.55 -20.93 16.75
CA MET A 244 4.20 -20.68 18.14
C MET A 244 2.73 -21.02 18.43
N PHE A 245 1.83 -20.75 17.48
CA PHE A 245 0.42 -21.11 17.61
C PHE A 245 0.26 -22.64 17.66
N THR A 246 0.87 -23.37 16.73
CA THR A 246 0.77 -24.85 16.73
C THR A 246 1.45 -25.47 17.96
N ALA A 247 2.60 -24.92 18.38
CA ALA A 247 3.34 -25.37 19.56
C ALA A 247 2.58 -25.14 20.87
N SER A 248 1.62 -24.20 20.89
CA SER A 248 0.80 -23.93 22.07
C SER A 248 -0.13 -25.09 22.46
N PHE A 249 -0.47 -25.97 21.50
CA PHE A 249 -1.28 -27.17 21.72
C PHE A 249 -0.45 -28.40 22.11
N ASP A 250 0.88 -28.32 22.12
CA ASP A 250 1.73 -29.46 22.45
C ASP A 250 1.61 -29.81 23.94
N MET A 251 1.20 -31.05 24.26
CA MET A 251 1.01 -31.51 25.65
C MET A 251 2.26 -31.30 26.55
N GLY A 252 3.46 -31.44 25.98
CA GLY A 252 4.72 -31.30 26.72
C GLY A 252 5.07 -29.85 27.07
N LEU A 253 4.37 -28.83 26.53
CA LEU A 253 4.63 -27.42 26.84
C LEU A 253 4.45 -27.15 28.35
N SER A 254 3.51 -27.85 28.99
CA SER A 254 3.24 -27.80 30.42
C SER A 254 4.45 -28.11 31.31
N GLN A 255 5.45 -28.84 30.79
CA GLN A 255 6.68 -29.18 31.51
C GLN A 255 7.64 -27.98 31.64
N THR A 256 7.58 -27.04 30.69
CA THR A 256 8.46 -25.86 30.65
C THR A 256 7.74 -24.59 31.07
N LEU A 257 6.44 -24.52 30.78
CA LEU A 257 5.57 -23.39 31.08
C LEU A 257 4.40 -23.85 31.96
N SER A 258 4.34 -23.36 33.20
CA SER A 258 3.30 -23.70 34.18
C SER A 258 2.70 -22.45 34.83
N GLY A 259 1.55 -22.63 35.51
CA GLY A 259 0.84 -21.57 36.24
C GLY A 259 0.01 -20.64 35.34
N ARG A 260 -0.27 -19.43 35.84
CA ARG A 260 -1.21 -18.48 35.22
C ARG A 260 -0.92 -18.18 33.75
N GLY A 261 0.36 -18.03 33.38
CA GLY A 261 0.76 -17.77 31.99
C GLY A 261 0.43 -18.91 31.02
N TYR A 262 0.51 -20.16 31.50
CA TYR A 262 0.12 -21.34 30.72
C TYR A 262 -1.39 -21.42 30.53
N GLU A 263 -2.16 -21.20 31.60
CA GLU A 263 -3.62 -21.23 31.57
C GLU A 263 -4.19 -20.13 30.65
N ALA A 264 -3.63 -18.93 30.72
CA ALA A 264 -4.01 -17.81 29.86
C ALA A 264 -3.71 -18.09 28.38
N LEU A 265 -2.52 -18.61 28.08
CA LEU A 265 -2.12 -18.98 26.72
C LEU A 265 -3.03 -20.09 26.16
N THR A 266 -3.30 -21.12 26.95
CA THR A 266 -4.17 -22.24 26.56
C THR A 266 -5.58 -21.74 26.27
N ARG A 267 -6.15 -20.91 27.16
CA ARG A 267 -7.48 -20.33 26.96
C ARG A 267 -7.57 -19.52 25.67
N PHE A 268 -6.57 -18.67 25.40
CA PHE A 268 -6.53 -17.84 24.20
C PHE A 268 -6.43 -18.67 22.92
N THR A 269 -5.52 -19.64 22.90
CA THR A 269 -5.23 -20.45 21.70
C THR A 269 -6.39 -21.40 21.38
N HIS A 270 -7.03 -21.99 22.39
CA HIS A 270 -8.24 -22.79 22.21
C HIS A 270 -9.42 -21.95 21.69
N TRP A 271 -9.66 -20.76 22.26
CA TRP A 271 -10.69 -19.85 21.76
C TRP A 271 -10.43 -19.47 20.29
N LEU A 272 -9.18 -19.15 19.94
CA LEU A 272 -8.84 -18.80 18.56
C LEU A 272 -9.00 -19.98 17.60
N ALA A 273 -8.72 -21.22 18.03
CA ALA A 273 -8.96 -22.43 17.24
C ALA A 273 -10.46 -22.74 17.06
N GLU A 274 -11.32 -22.37 18.01
CA GLU A 274 -12.78 -22.44 17.82
C GLU A 274 -13.24 -21.47 16.75
N ILE A 275 -12.79 -20.22 16.80
CA ILE A 275 -13.06 -19.23 15.76
C ILE A 275 -12.52 -19.69 14.40
N GLN A 276 -11.34 -20.31 14.36
CA GLN A 276 -10.77 -20.85 13.12
C GLN A 276 -11.67 -21.91 12.49
N ARG A 277 -12.18 -22.87 13.28
CA ARG A 277 -13.12 -23.89 12.81
C ARG A 277 -14.44 -23.28 12.35
N LEU A 278 -14.90 -22.21 13.00
CA LEU A 278 -16.08 -21.47 12.55
C LEU A 278 -15.81 -20.74 11.22
N ALA A 279 -14.62 -20.17 11.04
CA ALA A 279 -14.25 -19.43 9.83
C ALA A 279 -14.22 -20.30 8.57
N GLU A 280 -13.95 -21.60 8.70
CA GLU A 280 -14.02 -22.56 7.57
C GLU A 280 -15.45 -22.77 7.05
N ARG A 281 -16.46 -22.56 7.89
CA ARG A 281 -17.88 -22.81 7.56
C ARG A 281 -18.65 -21.51 7.33
N GLU A 282 -18.49 -20.56 8.25
CA GLU A 282 -19.22 -19.30 8.30
C GLU A 282 -18.27 -18.12 8.57
N PRO A 283 -17.54 -17.63 7.55
CA PRO A 283 -16.54 -16.59 7.71
C PRO A 283 -17.06 -15.30 8.37
N ILE A 284 -18.28 -14.88 8.01
CA ILE A 284 -18.89 -13.65 8.53
C ILE A 284 -19.24 -13.80 10.02
N ALA A 285 -19.79 -14.96 10.41
CA ALA A 285 -20.10 -15.25 11.81
C ALA A 285 -18.82 -15.34 12.65
N ALA A 286 -17.79 -16.03 12.14
CA ALA A 286 -16.50 -16.15 12.81
C ALA A 286 -15.84 -14.80 13.11
N VAL A 287 -15.92 -13.87 12.17
CA VAL A 287 -15.37 -12.52 12.34
C VAL A 287 -16.18 -11.72 13.37
N ARG A 288 -17.50 -11.85 13.38
CA ARG A 288 -18.35 -11.22 14.40
C ARG A 288 -18.04 -11.78 15.80
N ASP A 289 -17.96 -13.09 15.93
CA ASP A 289 -17.63 -13.77 17.19
C ASP A 289 -16.21 -13.47 17.65
N LEU A 290 -15.28 -13.30 16.71
CA LEU A 290 -13.92 -12.86 17.00
C LEU A 290 -13.91 -11.46 17.66
N ILE A 291 -14.66 -10.49 17.13
CA ILE A 291 -14.72 -9.12 17.65
C ILE A 291 -15.40 -9.07 19.02
N HIS A 292 -16.53 -9.78 19.17
CA HIS A 292 -17.22 -9.84 20.45
C HIS A 292 -16.38 -10.60 21.49
N GLY A 293 -15.82 -11.75 21.12
CA GLY A 293 -15.04 -12.60 22.02
C GLY A 293 -13.69 -12.00 22.43
N MET A 294 -13.12 -11.09 21.63
CA MET A 294 -11.89 -10.40 22.02
C MET A 294 -12.11 -9.25 23.00
N ASP A 295 -13.35 -8.76 23.18
CA ASP A 295 -13.68 -7.57 23.98
C ASP A 295 -12.81 -6.35 23.62
N TYR A 296 -12.66 -6.11 22.31
CA TYR A 296 -11.76 -5.07 21.81
C TYR A 296 -12.23 -3.66 22.18
N GLU A 297 -13.55 -3.48 22.28
CA GLU A 297 -14.14 -2.19 22.61
C GLU A 297 -13.68 -1.73 24.00
N SER A 298 -13.85 -2.58 25.02
CA SER A 298 -13.38 -2.29 26.39
C SER A 298 -11.88 -1.99 26.40
N TRP A 299 -11.08 -2.79 25.67
CA TRP A 299 -9.65 -2.54 25.52
C TRP A 299 -9.32 -1.19 24.88
N LEU A 300 -10.08 -0.75 23.88
CA LEU A 300 -9.90 0.57 23.28
C LEU A 300 -10.25 1.68 24.27
N TYR A 301 -11.27 1.51 25.10
CA TYR A 301 -11.61 2.49 26.15
C TYR A 301 -10.53 2.57 27.23
N GLU A 302 -9.94 1.45 27.64
CA GLU A 302 -8.85 1.43 28.63
C GLU A 302 -7.53 2.02 28.11
N THR A 303 -7.22 1.83 26.83
CA THR A 303 -5.93 2.21 26.25
C THR A 303 -5.92 3.55 25.54
N SER A 304 -7.09 4.10 25.24
CA SER A 304 -7.18 5.38 24.54
C SER A 304 -7.10 6.56 25.52
N PRO A 305 -6.52 7.70 25.10
CA PRO A 305 -6.34 8.87 25.97
C PRO A 305 -7.66 9.55 26.36
N SER A 306 -8.77 9.25 25.66
CA SER A 306 -10.11 9.76 26.00
C SER A 306 -11.19 8.84 25.44
N PRO A 307 -12.42 8.88 26.00
CA PRO A 307 -13.57 8.13 25.47
C PRO A 307 -13.86 8.45 24.00
N LYS A 308 -13.78 9.73 23.61
CA LYS A 308 -13.96 10.16 22.22
C LYS A 308 -12.92 9.59 21.27
N ALA A 309 -11.68 9.41 21.72
CA ALA A 309 -10.63 8.76 20.95
C ALA A 309 -10.89 7.25 20.80
N ALA A 310 -11.39 6.60 21.86
CA ALA A 310 -11.80 5.19 21.80
C ALA A 310 -12.95 4.98 20.79
N GLU A 311 -13.99 5.81 20.84
CA GLU A 311 -15.10 5.80 19.88
C GLU A 311 -14.64 5.97 18.43
N MET A 312 -13.69 6.87 18.18
CA MET A 312 -13.13 7.07 16.84
C MET A 312 -12.34 5.86 16.35
N ARG A 313 -11.61 5.18 17.23
CA ARG A 313 -10.89 3.92 16.90
C ARG A 313 -11.87 2.79 16.65
N MET A 314 -12.91 2.67 17.47
CA MET A 314 -13.97 1.67 17.30
C MET A 314 -14.76 1.92 16.00
N LYS A 315 -14.97 3.19 15.61
CA LYS A 315 -15.55 3.54 14.32
C LYS A 315 -14.69 3.06 13.14
N ASN A 316 -13.36 3.07 13.26
CA ASN A 316 -12.48 2.51 12.23
C ASN A 316 -12.64 0.98 12.14
N VAL A 317 -12.74 0.31 13.28
CA VAL A 317 -12.99 -1.14 13.35
C VAL A 317 -14.33 -1.47 12.68
N ASN A 318 -15.39 -0.76 13.04
CA ASN A 318 -16.71 -0.91 12.43
C ASN A 318 -16.73 -0.59 10.93
N GLN A 319 -15.85 0.27 10.44
CA GLN A 319 -15.73 0.58 9.01
C GLN A 319 -15.02 -0.55 8.22
N LEU A 320 -14.24 -1.41 8.88
CA LEU A 320 -13.66 -2.59 8.23
C LEU A 320 -14.74 -3.65 7.91
N PHE A 321 -15.90 -3.57 8.57
CA PHE A 321 -17.04 -4.49 8.46
C PHE A 321 -18.26 -3.82 7.83
#